data_AF-M3EHT0-F1
#
_entry.id   AF-M3EHT0-F1
#
_cell.length_a   1.000
_cell.length_b   1.000
_cell.length_c   1.000
_cell.angle_alpha   90.00
_cell.angle_beta   90.00
_cell.angle_gamma   90.00
#
_symmetry.space_group_name_H-M   'P 1'
#
loop_
_entity.id
_entity.type
_entity.pdbx_description
1 polymer ?
#
loop_
_entity_poly.entity_id
_entity_poly.type
_entity_poly.pdbx_seq_one_letter_code
_entity_poly.pdbx_strand_id
1 'polypeptide(L)'
;MKKNTKELIFIVDLSPSFQREREEWAQFVKNTSWETGIRIVTFSEGKVSILPKASSLAELRRQIGSLKSFGKSSLEDLSEALLRTKRSLIRSQSAQDIIILTNAKGKIPNPSLFSAIQDLQSSGYRVQLFTAPYFSISQTQFFKGIFSKENFFEITYFKKISTLKDSKTLIFRGRQIYFTYSEVSPKQIPRESSLNKVSYSGKYTESESINPLNFTEIYAELTGDKILASDSLRDNLSFLLSQSLFKEGFKGENETEVLVKSGEKAFWISLPFGVKIPQVDEQILYQTTYVSSGNSVDGVANVAGLTEEYKLSPSRILECTPVQVRNYFQNTNKSSFDCIIRGRVLQVKGL
;
A
#
# COMPACT_ATOMS: atom_id res chain seq x y z
N MET A 1 -8.48 -29.33 11.65
CA MET A 1 -8.80 -27.92 12.00
C MET A 1 -8.79 -27.09 10.72
N LYS A 2 -9.89 -26.42 10.36
CA LYS A 2 -9.88 -25.47 9.22
C LYS A 2 -9.00 -24.27 9.64
N LYS A 3 -7.90 -24.02 8.92
CA LYS A 3 -7.13 -22.78 9.05
C LYS A 3 -8.12 -21.62 8.87
N ASN A 4 -8.30 -20.82 9.91
CA ASN A 4 -9.15 -19.62 9.86
C ASN A 4 -8.37 -18.58 9.04
N THR A 5 -8.35 -18.72 7.72
CA THR A 5 -7.67 -17.78 6.82
C THR A 5 -8.37 -16.44 6.95
N LYS A 6 -7.66 -15.42 7.49
CA LYS A 6 -8.07 -14.02 7.44
C LYS A 6 -8.52 -13.70 6.00
N GLU A 7 -9.63 -12.97 5.84
CA GLU A 7 -10.13 -12.55 4.53
C GLU A 7 -9.95 -11.04 4.39
N LEU A 8 -9.39 -10.61 3.25
CA LEU A 8 -9.20 -9.21 2.91
C LEU A 8 -10.27 -8.78 1.91
N ILE A 9 -10.92 -7.66 2.18
CA ILE A 9 -11.99 -7.12 1.32
C ILE A 9 -11.53 -5.78 0.79
N PHE A 10 -11.31 -5.70 -0.52
CA PHE A 10 -11.03 -4.44 -1.20
C PHE A 10 -12.33 -3.84 -1.72
N ILE A 11 -12.69 -2.65 -1.26
CA ILE A 11 -13.78 -1.84 -1.80
C ILE A 11 -13.16 -0.80 -2.74
N VAL A 12 -13.37 -0.97 -4.04
CA VAL A 12 -12.62 -0.29 -5.10
C VAL A 12 -13.53 0.61 -5.94
N ASP A 13 -13.13 1.87 -6.04
CA ASP A 13 -13.78 2.88 -6.86
C ASP A 13 -13.53 2.64 -8.36
N LEU A 14 -14.62 2.55 -9.14
CA LEU A 14 -14.55 2.36 -10.59
C LEU A 14 -14.64 3.66 -11.40
N SER A 15 -14.68 4.82 -10.77
CA SER A 15 -14.65 6.09 -11.49
C SER A 15 -13.36 6.25 -12.31
N PRO A 16 -13.42 6.89 -13.50
CA PRO A 16 -12.23 7.21 -14.29
C PRO A 16 -11.21 8.07 -13.53
N SER A 17 -11.66 8.92 -12.61
CA SER A 17 -10.79 9.77 -11.80
C SER A 17 -9.88 9.00 -10.84
N PHE A 18 -10.18 7.73 -10.56
CA PHE A 18 -9.38 6.86 -9.69
C PHE A 18 -8.68 5.73 -10.47
N GLN A 19 -8.69 5.79 -11.80
CA GLN A 19 -8.18 4.71 -12.65
C GLN A 19 -6.70 4.40 -12.37
N ARG A 20 -5.87 5.43 -12.21
CA ARG A 20 -4.43 5.29 -12.01
C ARG A 20 -4.13 4.54 -10.71
N GLU A 21 -4.72 4.97 -9.61
CA GLU A 21 -4.55 4.35 -8.29
C GLU A 21 -5.10 2.93 -8.30
N ARG A 22 -6.21 2.69 -9.01
CA ARG A 22 -6.74 1.34 -9.21
C ARG A 22 -5.81 0.45 -10.02
N GLU A 23 -5.15 0.97 -11.05
CA GLU A 23 -4.15 0.21 -11.83
C GLU A 23 -2.94 -0.15 -10.97
N GLU A 24 -2.46 0.78 -10.14
CA GLU A 24 -1.39 0.51 -9.19
C GLU A 24 -1.81 -0.54 -8.14
N TRP A 25 -2.99 -0.40 -7.54
CA TRP A 25 -3.56 -1.42 -6.65
C TRP A 25 -3.68 -2.78 -7.34
N ALA A 26 -4.16 -2.80 -8.59
CA ALA A 26 -4.29 -4.03 -9.37
C ALA A 26 -2.92 -4.70 -9.56
N GLN A 27 -1.86 -3.95 -9.85
CA GLN A 27 -0.50 -4.51 -9.93
C GLN A 27 -0.02 -5.02 -8.58
N PHE A 28 -0.22 -4.24 -7.51
CA PHE A 28 0.10 -4.66 -6.15
C PHE A 28 -0.57 -6.01 -5.81
N VAL A 29 -1.88 -6.15 -6.04
CA VAL A 29 -2.60 -7.39 -5.74
C VAL A 29 -2.14 -8.55 -6.61
N LYS A 30 -1.84 -8.34 -7.89
CA LYS A 30 -1.37 -9.41 -8.78
C LYS A 30 0.04 -9.92 -8.45
N ASN A 31 0.86 -9.07 -7.84
CA ASN A 31 2.29 -9.30 -7.59
C ASN A 31 2.60 -9.64 -6.13
N THR A 32 1.60 -9.67 -5.27
CA THR A 32 1.71 -10.05 -3.87
C THR A 32 1.32 -11.52 -3.68
N SER A 33 2.12 -12.25 -2.90
CA SER A 33 1.80 -13.61 -2.46
C SER A 33 0.80 -13.54 -1.30
N TRP A 34 -0.38 -14.12 -1.49
CA TRP A 34 -1.50 -14.02 -0.54
C TRP A 34 -1.75 -15.35 0.16
N GLU A 35 -1.63 -15.36 1.49
CA GLU A 35 -2.15 -16.46 2.32
C GLU A 35 -3.63 -16.29 2.67
N THR A 36 -4.13 -15.05 2.57
CA THR A 36 -5.49 -14.64 2.88
C THR A 36 -6.40 -14.74 1.66
N GLY A 37 -7.65 -15.11 1.87
CA GLY A 37 -8.65 -15.03 0.81
C GLY A 37 -8.94 -13.56 0.47
N ILE A 38 -9.03 -13.22 -0.82
CA ILE A 38 -9.37 -11.87 -1.27
C ILE A 38 -10.78 -11.84 -1.83
N ARG A 39 -11.53 -10.83 -1.43
CA ARG A 39 -12.81 -10.43 -2.03
C ARG A 39 -12.70 -9.01 -2.56
N ILE A 40 -13.31 -8.76 -3.72
CA ILE A 40 -13.35 -7.45 -4.34
C ILE A 40 -14.81 -6.99 -4.37
N VAL A 41 -15.05 -5.79 -3.87
CA VAL A 41 -16.29 -5.06 -4.01
C VAL A 41 -15.97 -3.84 -4.83
N THR A 42 -16.80 -3.53 -5.82
CA THR A 42 -16.62 -2.36 -6.67
C THR A 42 -17.83 -1.46 -6.60
N PHE A 43 -17.61 -0.16 -6.79
CA PHE A 43 -18.68 0.82 -6.83
C PHE A 43 -18.40 1.97 -7.79
N SER A 44 -19.46 2.48 -8.42
CA SER A 44 -19.50 3.75 -9.14
C SER A 44 -20.94 4.00 -9.64
N GLU A 45 -21.39 5.25 -9.69
CA GLU A 45 -22.65 5.69 -10.33
C GLU A 45 -23.85 4.79 -9.98
N GLY A 46 -24.15 4.64 -8.69
CA GLY A 46 -25.28 3.87 -8.17
C GLY A 46 -25.13 2.34 -8.28
N LYS A 47 -24.04 1.83 -8.88
CA LYS A 47 -23.81 0.40 -9.07
C LYS A 47 -22.78 -0.08 -8.07
N VAL A 48 -23.14 -1.13 -7.33
CA VAL A 48 -22.24 -1.87 -6.44
C VAL A 48 -22.22 -3.33 -6.87
N SER A 49 -21.03 -3.87 -7.10
CA SER A 49 -20.83 -5.29 -7.43
C SER A 49 -19.92 -5.94 -6.41
N ILE A 50 -20.35 -7.07 -5.84
CA ILE A 50 -19.53 -7.91 -4.96
C ILE A 50 -19.07 -9.10 -5.80
N LEU A 51 -17.78 -9.16 -6.13
CA LEU A 51 -17.22 -10.27 -6.88
C LEU A 51 -17.14 -11.52 -5.99
N PRO A 52 -17.29 -12.72 -6.57
CA PRO A 52 -17.14 -13.95 -5.81
C PRO A 52 -15.71 -14.06 -5.28
N LYS A 53 -15.57 -14.59 -4.06
CA LYS A 53 -14.25 -14.84 -3.43
C LYS A 53 -13.38 -15.66 -4.39
N ALA A 54 -12.20 -15.14 -4.71
CA ALA A 54 -11.30 -15.82 -5.61
C ALA A 54 -10.79 -17.13 -4.97
N SER A 55 -10.94 -18.25 -5.68
CA SER A 55 -10.44 -19.56 -5.25
C SER A 55 -8.96 -19.79 -5.59
N SER A 56 -8.38 -18.93 -6.43
CA SER A 56 -6.98 -18.99 -6.85
C SER A 56 -6.46 -17.61 -7.27
N LEU A 57 -5.13 -17.46 -7.34
CA LEU A 57 -4.49 -16.25 -7.84
C LEU A 57 -4.79 -15.99 -9.33
N ALA A 58 -4.97 -17.04 -10.14
CA ALA A 58 -5.37 -16.90 -11.54
C ALA A 58 -6.77 -16.31 -11.67
N GLU A 59 -7.71 -16.78 -10.84
CA GLU A 59 -9.06 -16.23 -10.78
C GLU A 59 -9.04 -14.76 -10.35
N LEU A 60 -8.29 -14.45 -9.28
CA LEU A 60 -8.12 -13.08 -8.80
C LEU A 60 -7.56 -12.16 -9.91
N ARG A 61 -6.54 -12.62 -10.64
CA ARG A 61 -5.95 -11.90 -11.79
C ARG A 61 -6.98 -11.63 -12.88
N ARG A 62 -7.84 -12.61 -13.20
CA ARG A 62 -8.93 -12.48 -14.18
C ARG A 62 -9.97 -11.46 -13.73
N GLN A 63 -10.42 -11.57 -12.48
CA GLN A 63 -11.38 -10.62 -11.88
C GLN A 63 -10.84 -9.19 -11.95
N ILE A 64 -9.61 -8.95 -11.49
CA ILE A 64 -8.97 -7.63 -11.55
C ILE A 64 -8.79 -7.15 -13.00
N GLY A 65 -8.37 -8.04 -13.91
CA GLY A 65 -8.19 -7.71 -15.33
C GLY A 65 -9.49 -7.34 -16.06
N SER A 66 -10.65 -7.73 -15.51
CA SER A 66 -11.97 -7.41 -16.06
C SER A 66 -12.54 -6.07 -15.60
N LEU A 67 -11.93 -5.43 -14.58
CA LEU A 67 -12.40 -4.17 -14.03
C LEU A 67 -12.19 -3.03 -15.02
N LYS A 68 -13.27 -2.34 -15.38
CA LYS A 68 -13.24 -1.17 -16.27
C LYS A 68 -13.70 0.08 -15.55
N SER A 69 -13.10 1.21 -15.89
CA SER A 69 -13.59 2.51 -15.43
C SER A 69 -15.01 2.75 -15.96
N PHE A 70 -15.92 3.22 -15.11
CA PHE A 70 -17.22 3.73 -15.54
C PHE A 70 -17.75 4.72 -14.51
N GLY A 71 -18.61 5.63 -14.97
CA GLY A 71 -19.40 6.51 -14.12
C GLY A 71 -18.61 7.47 -13.23
N LYS A 72 -19.34 8.25 -12.43
CA LYS A 72 -18.76 9.07 -11.35
C LYS A 72 -19.14 8.44 -10.02
N SER A 73 -18.18 8.36 -9.12
CA SER A 73 -18.40 7.84 -7.77
C SER A 73 -18.69 8.98 -6.79
N SER A 74 -19.60 8.72 -5.87
CA SER A 74 -20.04 9.63 -4.81
C SER A 74 -19.88 9.00 -3.41
N LEU A 75 -20.06 9.81 -2.37
CA LEU A 75 -20.06 9.29 -0.99
C LEU A 75 -21.27 8.39 -0.73
N GLU A 76 -22.38 8.63 -1.43
CA GLU A 76 -23.57 7.78 -1.41
C GLU A 76 -23.28 6.39 -1.99
N ASP A 77 -22.55 6.31 -3.11
CA ASP A 77 -22.14 5.03 -3.70
C ASP A 77 -21.22 4.23 -2.76
N LEU A 78 -20.27 4.91 -2.12
CA LEU A 78 -19.39 4.29 -1.12
C LEU A 78 -20.18 3.78 0.09
N SER A 79 -21.15 4.57 0.56
CA SER A 79 -22.04 4.19 1.66
C SER A 79 -22.81 2.91 1.34
N GLU A 80 -23.43 2.86 0.15
CA GLU A 80 -24.14 1.66 -0.31
C GLU A 80 -23.21 0.46 -0.47
N ALA A 81 -21.98 0.67 -0.96
CA ALA A 81 -20.98 -0.38 -1.07
C ALA A 81 -20.63 -1.01 0.28
N LEU A 82 -20.44 -0.19 1.31
CA LEU A 82 -20.17 -0.63 2.68
C LEU A 82 -21.37 -1.37 3.29
N LEU A 83 -22.59 -0.86 3.10
CA LEU A 83 -23.82 -1.50 3.57
C LEU A 83 -24.03 -2.88 2.92
N ARG A 84 -23.84 -2.99 1.60
CA ARG A 84 -23.92 -4.29 0.90
C ARG A 84 -22.83 -5.24 1.33
N THR A 85 -21.61 -4.73 1.54
CA THR A 85 -20.50 -5.51 2.07
C THR A 85 -20.89 -6.12 3.42
N LYS A 86 -21.34 -5.31 4.38
CA LYS A 86 -21.82 -5.79 5.70
C LYS A 86 -22.86 -6.89 5.56
N ARG A 87 -23.91 -6.69 4.75
CA ARG A 87 -24.97 -7.70 4.52
C ARG A 87 -24.42 -9.02 3.98
N SER A 88 -23.40 -8.97 3.11
CA SER A 88 -22.73 -10.17 2.59
C SER A 88 -21.88 -10.91 3.64
N LEU A 89 -21.44 -10.20 4.69
CA LEU A 89 -20.55 -10.69 5.73
C LEU A 89 -21.26 -11.29 6.94
N ILE A 90 -22.53 -10.97 7.16
CA ILE A 90 -23.39 -11.61 8.19
C ILE A 90 -23.36 -13.16 8.07
N ARG A 91 -22.92 -13.69 6.93
CA ARG A 91 -22.79 -15.13 6.65
C ARG A 91 -21.38 -15.72 6.87
N SER A 92 -20.38 -14.95 7.34
CA SER A 92 -18.99 -15.44 7.54
C SER A 92 -18.39 -15.02 8.89
N GLN A 93 -17.73 -15.93 9.60
CA GLN A 93 -17.23 -15.75 10.99
C GLN A 93 -15.70 -15.51 11.11
N SER A 94 -14.98 -15.22 10.02
CA SER A 94 -13.53 -14.98 10.08
C SER A 94 -13.22 -13.49 10.34
N ALA A 95 -12.12 -13.17 11.02
CA ALA A 95 -11.61 -11.80 11.14
C ALA A 95 -11.24 -11.23 9.75
N GLN A 96 -11.66 -9.99 9.45
CA GLN A 96 -11.48 -9.38 8.13
C GLN A 96 -11.01 -7.93 8.22
N ASP A 97 -10.08 -7.57 7.36
CA ASP A 97 -9.72 -6.18 7.09
C ASP A 97 -10.48 -5.70 5.85
N ILE A 98 -11.08 -4.52 5.94
CA ILE A 98 -11.78 -3.85 4.84
C ILE A 98 -10.93 -2.67 4.39
N ILE A 99 -10.48 -2.72 3.15
CA ILE A 99 -9.61 -1.72 2.54
C ILE A 99 -10.41 -0.96 1.49
N ILE A 100 -10.67 0.32 1.76
CA ILE A 100 -11.38 1.22 0.85
C ILE A 100 -10.36 1.97 0.01
N LEU A 101 -10.54 1.96 -1.31
CA LEU A 101 -9.69 2.61 -2.30
C LEU A 101 -10.55 3.54 -3.16
N THR A 102 -10.47 4.85 -2.92
CA THR A 102 -11.39 5.81 -3.56
C THR A 102 -10.91 7.25 -3.56
N ASN A 103 -11.43 8.05 -4.50
CA ASN A 103 -11.44 9.51 -4.45
C ASN A 103 -12.85 10.09 -4.56
N ALA A 104 -13.88 9.30 -4.24
CA ALA A 104 -15.27 9.71 -4.27
C ALA A 104 -15.49 10.93 -3.39
N LYS A 105 -16.28 11.87 -3.94
CA LYS A 105 -16.62 13.13 -3.29
C LYS A 105 -18.13 13.28 -3.23
N GLY A 106 -18.62 14.10 -2.30
CA GLY A 106 -20.04 14.25 -2.11
C GLY A 106 -20.38 15.28 -1.06
N LYS A 107 -21.68 15.40 -0.77
CA LYS A 107 -22.17 16.32 0.24
C LYS A 107 -21.72 15.84 1.62
N ILE A 108 -21.17 16.76 2.41
CA ILE A 108 -20.82 16.54 3.82
C ILE A 108 -21.73 17.41 4.72
N PRO A 109 -22.08 16.94 5.93
CA PRO A 109 -21.78 15.60 6.45
C PRO A 109 -22.57 14.52 5.69
N ASN A 110 -22.03 13.30 5.67
CA ASN A 110 -22.72 12.12 5.14
C ASN A 110 -22.97 11.10 6.27
N PRO A 111 -24.15 11.15 6.94
CA PRO A 111 -24.46 10.27 8.06
C PRO A 111 -24.53 8.79 7.68
N SER A 112 -24.94 8.47 6.46
CA SER A 112 -25.01 7.09 5.96
C SER A 112 -23.62 6.46 5.89
N LEU A 113 -22.64 7.19 5.37
CA LEU A 113 -21.25 6.75 5.32
C LEU A 113 -20.68 6.55 6.74
N PHE A 114 -20.86 7.55 7.60
CA PHE A 114 -20.41 7.50 8.99
C PHE A 114 -20.98 6.26 9.71
N SER A 115 -22.29 6.07 9.61
CA SER A 115 -23.00 4.93 10.21
C SER A 115 -22.48 3.60 9.66
N ALA A 116 -22.37 3.45 8.33
CA ALA A 116 -21.88 2.22 7.70
C ALA A 116 -20.46 1.83 8.14
N ILE A 117 -19.57 2.81 8.34
CA ILE A 117 -18.21 2.56 8.82
C ILE A 117 -18.20 2.16 10.30
N GLN A 118 -18.92 2.90 11.16
CA GLN A 118 -19.06 2.58 12.59
C GLN A 118 -19.68 1.21 12.80
N ASP A 119 -20.67 0.86 11.98
CA ASP A 119 -21.33 -0.44 11.97
C ASP A 119 -20.39 -1.60 11.64
N LEU A 120 -19.46 -1.41 10.71
CA LEU A 120 -18.44 -2.41 10.38
C LEU A 120 -17.38 -2.49 11.50
N GLN A 121 -16.93 -1.34 12.01
CA GLN A 121 -15.93 -1.28 13.09
C GLN A 121 -16.44 -1.92 14.38
N SER A 122 -17.69 -1.65 14.77
CA SER A 122 -18.35 -2.28 15.93
C SER A 122 -18.58 -3.77 15.75
N SER A 123 -18.65 -4.25 14.50
CA SER A 123 -18.69 -5.69 14.17
C SER A 123 -17.29 -6.36 14.21
N GLY A 124 -16.25 -5.63 14.63
CA GLY A 124 -14.89 -6.14 14.76
C GLY A 124 -14.04 -6.08 13.49
N TYR A 125 -14.53 -5.43 12.42
CA TYR A 125 -13.77 -5.24 11.19
C TYR A 125 -12.83 -4.03 11.29
N ARG A 126 -11.57 -4.21 10.92
CA ARG A 126 -10.68 -3.06 10.72
C ARG A 126 -10.99 -2.44 9.37
N VAL A 127 -11.49 -1.21 9.36
CA VAL A 127 -11.80 -0.46 8.13
C VAL A 127 -10.73 0.59 7.90
N GLN A 128 -10.04 0.52 6.76
CA GLN A 128 -8.97 1.43 6.37
C GLN A 128 -9.34 2.15 5.07
N LEU A 129 -9.01 3.43 4.97
CA LEU A 129 -9.25 4.26 3.80
C LEU A 129 -7.92 4.68 3.16
N PHE A 130 -7.76 4.34 1.89
CA PHE A 130 -6.69 4.79 1.01
C PHE A 130 -7.29 5.72 -0.02
N THR A 131 -6.85 6.96 -0.02
CA THR A 131 -7.52 8.00 -0.79
C THR A 131 -6.57 8.94 -1.49
N ALA A 132 -6.93 9.28 -2.72
CA ALA A 132 -6.22 10.26 -3.52
C ALA A 132 -6.79 11.67 -3.27
N PRO A 133 -5.96 12.71 -3.09
CA PRO A 133 -6.38 14.05 -2.66
C PRO A 133 -7.00 14.87 -3.80
N TYR A 134 -8.11 14.39 -4.38
CA TYR A 134 -8.91 15.08 -5.42
C TYR A 134 -10.08 15.91 -4.85
N PHE A 135 -10.25 15.96 -3.53
CA PHE A 135 -11.36 16.62 -2.82
C PHE A 135 -10.88 17.78 -1.94
N SER A 136 -11.80 18.63 -1.48
CA SER A 136 -11.53 19.80 -0.62
C SER A 136 -10.96 19.46 0.76
N ILE A 137 -10.37 20.47 1.39
CA ILE A 137 -9.89 20.41 2.79
C ILE A 137 -11.01 19.97 3.73
N SER A 138 -12.23 20.49 3.55
CA SER A 138 -13.40 20.12 4.38
C SER A 138 -13.75 18.64 4.26
N GLN A 139 -13.64 18.05 3.07
CA GLN A 139 -13.83 16.61 2.89
C GLN A 139 -12.68 15.80 3.52
N THR A 140 -11.43 16.26 3.42
CA THR A 140 -10.31 15.64 4.14
C THR A 140 -10.55 15.63 5.64
N GLN A 141 -11.01 16.75 6.22
CA GLN A 141 -11.32 16.83 7.65
C GLN A 141 -12.49 15.93 8.03
N PHE A 142 -13.52 15.84 7.18
CA PHE A 142 -14.62 14.90 7.36
C PHE A 142 -14.13 13.44 7.45
N PHE A 143 -13.28 12.99 6.52
CA PHE A 143 -12.70 11.64 6.60
C PHE A 143 -11.81 11.44 7.82
N LYS A 144 -10.98 12.43 8.19
CA LYS A 144 -10.16 12.39 9.42
C LYS A 144 -10.98 12.36 10.70
N GLY A 145 -12.22 12.85 10.66
CA GLY A 145 -13.18 12.71 11.76
C GLY A 145 -13.81 11.32 11.86
N ILE A 146 -13.79 10.52 10.78
CA ILE A 146 -14.34 9.16 10.75
C ILE A 146 -13.25 8.12 11.05
N PHE A 147 -12.07 8.29 10.46
CA PHE A 147 -10.98 7.33 10.51
C PHE A 147 -9.87 7.81 11.46
N SER A 148 -9.38 6.91 12.31
CA SER A 148 -8.17 7.16 13.10
C SER A 148 -6.94 7.36 12.19
N LYS A 149 -5.88 7.99 12.72
CA LYS A 149 -4.64 8.24 11.97
C LYS A 149 -4.00 6.96 11.39
N GLU A 150 -4.25 5.79 12.00
CA GLU A 150 -3.70 4.51 11.55
C GLU A 150 -4.53 3.80 10.48
N ASN A 151 -5.73 4.31 10.21
CA ASN A 151 -6.69 3.76 9.27
C ASN A 151 -7.03 4.75 8.15
N PHE A 152 -6.35 5.90 8.09
CA PHE A 152 -6.51 6.91 7.06
C PHE A 152 -5.18 7.17 6.35
N PHE A 153 -5.12 6.84 5.06
CA PHE A 153 -3.92 6.90 4.24
C PHE A 153 -4.15 7.79 3.03
N GLU A 154 -3.47 8.94 3.02
CA GLU A 154 -3.47 9.87 1.87
C GLU A 154 -2.34 9.47 0.90
N ILE A 155 -2.71 9.18 -0.35
CA ILE A 155 -1.75 8.87 -1.41
C ILE A 155 -0.94 10.14 -1.73
N THR A 156 0.38 9.98 -1.79
CA THR A 156 1.33 11.03 -2.12
C THR A 156 1.87 10.80 -3.52
N TYR A 157 2.00 11.89 -4.29
CA TYR A 157 2.42 11.84 -5.68
C TYR A 157 3.77 12.54 -5.85
N PHE A 158 4.57 12.00 -6.78
CA PHE A 158 5.94 12.43 -7.02
C PHE A 158 6.15 12.60 -8.51
N LYS A 159 6.73 13.73 -8.92
CA LYS A 159 7.14 13.95 -10.31
C LYS A 159 8.48 14.66 -10.35
N LYS A 160 9.46 14.05 -10.99
CA LYS A 160 10.75 14.70 -11.25
C LYS A 160 10.57 15.64 -12.42
N ILE A 161 11.09 16.86 -12.28
CA ILE A 161 11.06 17.89 -13.30
C ILE A 161 12.47 18.44 -13.51
N SER A 162 12.71 18.95 -14.70
CA SER A 162 13.89 19.73 -15.04
C SER A 162 13.44 21.10 -15.51
N THR A 163 14.03 22.13 -14.91
CA THR A 163 13.84 23.53 -15.27
C THR A 163 15.09 24.06 -15.96
N LEU A 164 15.08 25.35 -16.34
CA LEU A 164 16.30 26.02 -16.83
C LEU A 164 17.41 26.11 -15.79
N LYS A 165 17.07 26.07 -14.48
CA LYS A 165 18.01 26.30 -13.39
C LYS A 165 18.53 25.00 -12.78
N ASP A 166 17.66 24.01 -12.66
CA ASP A 166 17.89 22.85 -11.81
C ASP A 166 17.00 21.65 -12.19
N SER A 167 17.27 20.50 -11.58
CA SER A 167 16.34 19.36 -11.53
C SER A 167 15.87 19.15 -10.10
N LYS A 168 14.57 18.86 -9.94
CA LYS A 168 13.93 18.71 -8.63
C LYS A 168 12.79 17.71 -8.69
N THR A 169 12.45 17.16 -7.54
CA THR A 169 11.27 16.32 -7.37
C THR A 169 10.14 17.15 -6.76
N LEU A 170 9.04 17.29 -7.49
CA LEU A 170 7.80 17.81 -6.96
C LEU A 170 7.06 16.71 -6.20
N ILE A 171 6.46 17.08 -5.07
CA ILE A 171 5.71 16.19 -4.19
C ILE A 171 4.35 16.81 -3.93
N PHE A 172 3.27 16.08 -4.21
CA PHE A 172 1.91 16.48 -3.87
C PHE A 172 1.39 15.60 -2.74
N ARG A 173 1.22 16.22 -1.56
CA ARG A 173 0.86 15.56 -0.30
C ARG A 173 -0.08 16.44 0.50
N GLY A 174 -1.18 15.87 1.01
CA GLY A 174 -2.11 16.62 1.88
C GLY A 174 -2.64 17.91 1.22
N ARG A 175 -2.89 17.86 -0.10
CA ARG A 175 -3.27 19.01 -0.95
C ARG A 175 -2.23 20.14 -1.06
N GLN A 176 -1.01 19.90 -0.58
CA GLN A 176 0.09 20.84 -0.66
C GLN A 176 1.15 20.37 -1.67
N ILE A 177 1.65 21.30 -2.48
CA ILE A 177 2.81 21.08 -3.33
C ILE A 177 4.05 21.42 -2.53
N TYR A 178 5.00 20.50 -2.55
CA TYR A 178 6.35 20.65 -2.06
C TYR A 178 7.36 20.35 -3.15
N PHE A 179 8.61 20.76 -2.97
CA PHE A 179 9.71 20.33 -3.83
C PHE A 179 11.00 20.08 -3.02
N THR A 180 11.87 19.25 -3.59
CA THR A 180 13.21 19.02 -3.09
C THR A 180 14.18 18.75 -4.23
N TYR A 181 15.44 19.11 -4.03
CA TYR A 181 16.55 18.82 -4.94
C TYR A 181 17.13 17.43 -4.74
N SER A 182 16.81 16.77 -3.63
CA SER A 182 17.21 15.40 -3.36
C SER A 182 16.40 14.41 -4.19
N GLU A 183 16.99 13.26 -4.49
CA GLU A 183 16.26 12.15 -5.07
C GLU A 183 15.29 11.57 -4.03
N VAL A 184 14.03 11.41 -4.43
CA VAL A 184 12.98 10.86 -3.55
C VAL A 184 12.42 9.59 -4.18
N SER A 185 12.40 8.53 -3.37
CA SER A 185 11.76 7.28 -3.72
C SER A 185 10.30 7.30 -3.23
N PRO A 186 9.31 6.88 -4.04
CA PRO A 186 7.93 6.72 -3.56
C PRO A 186 7.79 5.71 -2.41
N LYS A 187 8.83 4.90 -2.14
CA LYS A 187 8.90 3.95 -1.02
C LYS A 187 9.33 4.60 0.31
N GLN A 188 9.62 5.90 0.31
CA GLN A 188 9.99 6.66 1.50
C GLN A 188 9.30 8.02 1.43
N ILE A 189 8.45 8.31 2.42
CA ILE A 189 7.79 9.61 2.50
C ILE A 189 8.76 10.56 3.24
N PRO A 190 9.29 11.62 2.60
CA PRO A 190 10.15 12.56 3.28
C PRO A 190 9.40 13.28 4.41
N ARG A 191 10.13 13.66 5.46
CA ARG A 191 9.57 14.52 6.51
C ARG A 191 9.25 15.88 5.91
N GLU A 192 8.13 16.48 6.29
CA GLU A 192 7.75 17.79 5.75
C GLU A 192 8.80 18.88 6.06
N SER A 193 9.49 18.78 7.19
CA SER A 193 10.57 19.69 7.58
C SER A 193 11.78 19.65 6.64
N SER A 194 11.96 18.60 5.84
CA SER A 194 13.04 18.50 4.84
C SER A 194 12.59 18.90 3.43
N LEU A 195 11.38 19.45 3.28
CA LEU A 195 10.79 19.81 2.00
C LEU A 195 10.54 21.31 1.88
N ASN A 196 10.73 21.86 0.69
CA ASN A 196 10.36 23.24 0.41
C ASN A 196 8.88 23.29 0.07
N LYS A 197 8.08 23.96 0.91
CA LYS A 197 6.65 24.17 0.68
C LYS A 197 6.43 25.28 -0.34
N VAL A 198 5.59 25.02 -1.35
CA VAL A 198 5.21 26.03 -2.34
C VAL A 198 4.12 26.93 -1.76
N SER A 199 4.37 28.24 -1.73
CA SER A 199 3.37 29.20 -1.30
C SER A 199 2.26 29.32 -2.34
N TYR A 200 1.01 29.13 -1.90
CA TYR A 200 -0.15 29.33 -2.76
C TYR A 200 -0.58 30.79 -2.76
N SER A 201 -1.01 31.27 -3.92
CA SER A 201 -1.52 32.62 -4.09
C SER A 201 -2.70 32.64 -5.07
N GLY A 202 -3.49 33.72 -5.01
CA GLY A 202 -4.61 33.94 -5.93
C GLY A 202 -5.64 32.82 -5.89
N LYS A 203 -5.98 32.29 -7.08
CA LYS A 203 -7.01 31.26 -7.28
C LYS A 203 -6.67 29.91 -6.64
N TYR A 204 -5.46 29.70 -6.15
CA TYR A 204 -4.99 28.41 -5.60
C TYR A 204 -5.03 28.30 -4.08
N THR A 205 -5.28 29.40 -3.36
CA THR A 205 -5.21 29.46 -1.89
C THR A 205 -6.10 28.42 -1.20
N GLU A 206 -7.26 28.08 -1.78
CA GLU A 206 -8.20 27.09 -1.23
C GLU A 206 -8.82 26.14 -2.27
N SER A 207 -8.25 26.08 -3.48
CA SER A 207 -8.97 25.52 -4.62
C SER A 207 -8.94 23.99 -4.71
N GLU A 208 -10.11 23.38 -4.90
CA GLU A 208 -10.24 21.97 -5.33
C GLU A 208 -9.60 21.70 -6.69
N SER A 209 -9.19 22.75 -7.44
CA SER A 209 -8.52 22.59 -8.72
C SER A 209 -7.19 21.83 -8.60
N ILE A 210 -6.47 21.93 -7.47
CA ILE A 210 -5.18 21.24 -7.31
C ILE A 210 -5.42 19.75 -7.06
N ASN A 211 -4.88 18.94 -7.96
CA ASN A 211 -4.99 17.49 -7.90
C ASN A 211 -3.73 16.81 -8.48
N PRO A 212 -3.60 15.48 -8.36
CA PRO A 212 -2.44 14.75 -8.84
C PRO A 212 -2.10 14.92 -10.32
N LEU A 213 -3.06 15.30 -11.17
CA LEU A 213 -2.83 15.42 -12.62
C LEU A 213 -2.30 16.79 -13.03
N ASN A 214 -2.57 17.85 -12.26
CA ASN A 214 -2.24 19.22 -12.64
C ASN A 214 -1.30 19.96 -11.66
N PHE A 215 -0.93 19.36 -10.54
CA PHE A 215 -0.05 20.04 -9.55
C PHE A 215 1.30 20.48 -10.13
N THR A 216 1.78 19.85 -11.20
CA THR A 216 3.03 20.25 -11.89
C THR A 216 2.85 21.54 -12.68
N GLU A 217 1.70 21.72 -13.34
CA GLU A 217 1.37 22.96 -14.06
C GLU A 217 1.15 24.10 -13.07
N ILE A 218 0.45 23.81 -11.97
CA ILE A 218 0.19 24.77 -10.90
C ILE A 218 1.49 25.20 -10.22
N TYR A 219 2.44 24.28 -10.03
CA TYR A 219 3.78 24.63 -9.57
C TYR A 219 4.45 25.65 -10.50
N ALA A 220 4.42 25.41 -11.81
CA ALA A 220 5.01 26.31 -12.79
C ALA A 220 4.34 27.70 -12.78
N GLU A 221 3.00 27.74 -12.67
CA GLU A 221 2.24 29.00 -12.58
C GLU A 221 2.59 29.78 -11.29
N LEU A 222 2.69 29.10 -10.15
CA LEU A 222 2.96 29.73 -8.86
C LEU A 222 4.41 30.21 -8.69
N THR A 223 5.37 29.51 -9.29
CA THR A 223 6.80 29.79 -9.11
C THR A 223 7.42 30.57 -10.27
N GLY A 224 6.74 30.63 -11.41
CA GLY A 224 7.28 31.18 -12.66
C GLY A 224 8.35 30.30 -13.31
N ASP A 225 8.58 29.08 -12.80
CA ASP A 225 9.57 28.16 -13.37
C ASP A 225 9.06 27.53 -14.68
N LYS A 226 9.86 27.67 -15.74
CA LYS A 226 9.62 26.98 -17.01
C LYS A 226 10.11 25.52 -16.90
N ILE A 227 9.16 24.59 -16.97
CA ILE A 227 9.44 23.14 -17.00
C ILE A 227 9.85 22.73 -18.41
N LEU A 228 11.06 22.19 -18.55
CA LEU A 228 11.63 21.74 -19.83
C LEU A 228 11.38 20.25 -20.08
N ALA A 229 11.44 19.45 -19.01
CA ALA A 229 11.19 18.02 -19.05
C ALA A 229 10.54 17.57 -17.74
N SER A 230 9.77 16.49 -17.80
CA SER A 230 9.18 15.87 -16.62
C SER A 230 9.08 14.36 -16.79
N ASP A 231 9.41 13.61 -15.74
CA ASP A 231 9.27 12.16 -15.70
C ASP A 231 7.79 11.75 -15.59
N SER A 232 7.53 10.45 -15.75
CA SER A 232 6.23 9.87 -15.43
C SER A 232 5.85 10.15 -13.97
N LEU A 233 4.60 10.52 -13.74
CA LEU A 233 4.04 10.67 -12.40
C LEU A 233 4.11 9.33 -11.66
N ARG A 234 4.64 9.33 -10.44
CA ARG A 234 4.72 8.17 -9.52
C ARG A 234 3.88 8.45 -8.28
N ASP A 235 3.41 7.41 -7.60
CA ASP A 235 2.76 7.53 -6.29
C ASP A 235 3.21 6.42 -5.34
N ASN A 236 2.76 6.49 -4.08
CA ASN A 236 3.18 5.59 -3.02
C ASN A 236 2.08 4.61 -2.58
N LEU A 237 1.02 4.40 -3.35
CA LEU A 237 -0.10 3.56 -2.93
C LEU A 237 0.35 2.14 -2.59
N SER A 238 1.16 1.51 -3.44
CA SER A 238 1.70 0.16 -3.21
C SER A 238 2.52 0.08 -1.93
N PHE A 239 3.27 1.13 -1.63
CA PHE A 239 4.05 1.22 -0.38
C PHE A 239 3.12 1.35 0.83
N LEU A 240 2.10 2.21 0.76
CA LEU A 240 1.12 2.38 1.84
C LEU A 240 0.35 1.08 2.11
N LEU A 241 -0.11 0.39 1.05
CA LEU A 241 -0.79 -0.91 1.16
C LEU A 241 0.13 -1.97 1.75
N SER A 242 1.40 -2.01 1.35
CA SER A 242 2.38 -2.94 1.93
C SER A 242 2.56 -2.69 3.42
N GLN A 243 2.73 -1.42 3.81
CA GLN A 243 2.90 -1.03 5.21
C GLN A 243 1.66 -1.31 6.06
N SER A 244 0.45 -1.19 5.51
CA SER A 244 -0.78 -1.42 6.27
C SER A 244 -1.12 -2.90 6.42
N LEU A 245 -1.00 -3.67 5.33
CA LEU A 245 -1.43 -5.07 5.26
C LEU A 245 -0.40 -6.03 5.83
N PHE A 246 0.88 -5.68 5.74
CA PHE A 246 1.98 -6.50 6.26
C PHE A 246 2.64 -5.89 7.49
N LYS A 247 2.02 -4.89 8.14
CA LYS A 247 2.55 -4.27 9.37
C LYS A 247 2.85 -5.31 10.45
N GLU A 248 1.94 -6.27 10.62
CA GLU A 248 2.08 -7.41 11.55
C GLU A 248 3.14 -8.42 11.11
N GLY A 249 3.57 -8.42 9.85
CA GLY A 249 4.62 -9.31 9.34
C GLY A 249 6.03 -8.70 9.36
N PHE A 250 6.19 -7.44 9.78
CA PHE A 250 7.51 -6.79 9.89
C PHE A 250 7.98 -6.53 11.31
N LYS A 251 7.06 -6.36 12.27
CA LYS A 251 7.35 -6.22 13.71
C LYS A 251 6.10 -6.57 14.53
N GLY A 252 5.97 -7.82 14.93
CA GLY A 252 5.20 -8.19 16.11
C GLY A 252 6.05 -7.99 17.38
N GLU A 253 5.47 -7.46 18.46
CA GLU A 253 6.06 -7.63 19.79
C GLU A 253 6.22 -9.15 20.04
N ASN A 254 7.44 -9.60 20.34
CA ASN A 254 7.88 -11.01 20.48
C ASN A 254 8.33 -11.75 19.20
N GLU A 255 8.70 -11.05 18.12
CA GLU A 255 9.39 -11.68 16.99
C GLU A 255 10.90 -11.85 17.26
N THR A 256 11.44 -12.99 16.82
CA THR A 256 12.86 -13.31 16.91
C THR A 256 13.57 -12.90 15.63
N GLU A 257 14.53 -11.97 15.74
CA GLU A 257 15.41 -11.59 14.64
C GLU A 257 16.66 -12.48 14.64
N VAL A 258 17.02 -13.02 13.47
CA VAL A 258 18.16 -13.90 13.30
C VAL A 258 19.12 -13.27 12.30
N LEU A 259 20.39 -13.11 12.68
CA LEU A 259 21.45 -12.69 11.79
C LEU A 259 21.98 -13.91 11.05
N VAL A 260 21.82 -13.94 9.74
CA VAL A 260 22.19 -15.07 8.89
C VAL A 260 23.36 -14.68 8.02
N LYS A 261 24.41 -15.50 8.02
CA LYS A 261 25.52 -15.42 7.08
C LYS A 261 25.29 -16.36 5.91
N SER A 262 25.11 -15.80 4.72
CA SER A 262 25.03 -16.53 3.45
C SER A 262 26.18 -16.10 2.55
N GLY A 263 27.11 -17.02 2.29
CA GLY A 263 28.38 -16.72 1.62
C GLY A 263 29.17 -15.64 2.36
N GLU A 264 29.47 -14.54 1.66
CA GLU A 264 30.22 -13.40 2.19
C GLU A 264 29.34 -12.35 2.90
N LYS A 265 28.01 -12.48 2.85
CA LYS A 265 27.08 -11.47 3.38
C LYS A 265 26.39 -11.94 4.65
N ALA A 266 26.19 -11.01 5.57
CA ALA A 266 25.37 -11.21 6.77
C ALA A 266 24.20 -10.24 6.74
N PHE A 267 23.00 -10.72 7.08
CA PHE A 267 21.79 -9.92 7.10
C PHE A 267 20.77 -10.44 8.10
N TRP A 268 19.93 -9.52 8.59
CA TRP A 268 18.86 -9.84 9.53
C TRP A 268 17.65 -10.40 8.81
N ILE A 269 17.03 -11.40 9.42
CA ILE A 269 15.74 -11.95 9.02
C ILE A 269 14.84 -12.04 10.25
N SER A 270 13.56 -11.80 10.07
CA SER A 270 12.55 -11.96 11.13
C SER A 270 11.88 -13.33 11.00
N LEU A 271 11.76 -14.06 12.11
CA LEU A 271 11.03 -15.34 12.16
C LEU A 271 9.65 -15.15 12.78
N PRO A 272 8.63 -15.93 12.36
CA PRO A 272 7.31 -15.80 12.95
C PRO A 272 7.27 -16.39 14.36
N PHE A 273 6.34 -15.89 15.15
CA PHE A 273 6.07 -16.38 16.50
C PHE A 273 5.78 -17.89 16.50
N GLY A 274 6.43 -18.64 17.40
CA GLY A 274 6.24 -20.08 17.56
C GLY A 274 7.08 -20.98 16.65
N VAL A 275 7.89 -20.43 15.74
CA VAL A 275 8.93 -21.20 15.04
C VAL A 275 10.09 -21.50 15.98
N LYS A 276 10.68 -22.69 15.86
CA LYS A 276 11.88 -23.07 16.61
C LYS A 276 12.98 -22.04 16.32
N ILE A 277 13.37 -21.30 17.36
CA ILE A 277 14.48 -20.36 17.29
C ILE A 277 15.76 -21.14 16.99
N PRO A 278 16.47 -20.85 15.89
CA PRO A 278 17.70 -21.54 15.58
C PRO A 278 18.81 -21.14 16.56
N GLN A 279 19.71 -22.06 16.86
CA GLN A 279 20.88 -21.80 17.68
C GLN A 279 21.93 -21.03 16.90
N VAL A 280 22.80 -20.30 17.61
CA VAL A 280 24.02 -19.76 17.00
C VAL A 280 24.81 -20.92 16.39
N ASP A 281 25.34 -20.68 15.19
CA ASP A 281 26.02 -21.66 14.34
C ASP A 281 25.16 -22.73 13.68
N GLU A 282 23.85 -22.76 13.92
CA GLU A 282 22.92 -23.64 13.21
C GLU A 282 22.88 -23.27 11.72
N GLN A 283 22.91 -24.30 10.85
CA GLN A 283 22.64 -24.14 9.44
C GLN A 283 21.14 -24.12 9.24
N ILE A 284 20.66 -23.07 8.59
CA ILE A 284 19.23 -22.85 8.36
C ILE A 284 18.92 -22.88 6.86
N LEU A 285 17.69 -23.26 6.57
CA LEU A 285 17.09 -23.16 5.25
C LEU A 285 15.67 -22.66 5.42
N TYR A 286 15.45 -21.39 5.08
CA TYR A 286 14.13 -20.77 5.18
C TYR A 286 13.61 -20.40 3.80
N GLN A 287 12.34 -20.72 3.55
CA GLN A 287 11.58 -20.09 2.49
C GLN A 287 10.94 -18.83 3.04
N THR A 288 11.06 -17.72 2.32
CA THR A 288 10.49 -16.44 2.76
C THR A 288 9.99 -15.60 1.59
N THR A 289 9.15 -14.62 1.91
CA THR A 289 8.77 -13.52 1.02
C THR A 289 9.44 -12.23 1.49
N TYR A 290 10.19 -11.57 0.62
CA TYR A 290 10.66 -10.21 0.85
C TYR A 290 9.72 -9.18 0.25
N VAL A 291 9.68 -7.99 0.84
CA VAL A 291 9.08 -6.79 0.23
C VAL A 291 9.98 -5.58 0.41
N SER A 292 9.63 -4.47 -0.24
CA SER A 292 10.28 -3.19 0.00
C SER A 292 9.96 -2.64 1.41
N SER A 293 11.01 -2.31 2.18
CA SER A 293 10.86 -1.78 3.54
C SER A 293 11.78 -0.57 3.72
N GLY A 294 11.19 0.60 3.98
CA GLY A 294 11.93 1.83 4.29
C GLY A 294 12.57 1.82 5.68
N ASN A 295 12.17 0.89 6.55
CA ASN A 295 12.71 0.73 7.90
C ASN A 295 13.86 -0.26 7.98
N SER A 296 14.17 -0.96 6.89
CA SER A 296 15.30 -1.88 6.78
C SER A 296 16.53 -1.15 6.23
N VAL A 297 17.70 -1.47 6.77
CA VAL A 297 18.99 -0.98 6.28
C VAL A 297 19.20 -1.34 4.80
N ASP A 298 18.71 -2.51 4.39
CA ASP A 298 18.84 -3.00 3.02
C ASP A 298 17.77 -2.47 2.07
N GLY A 299 16.77 -1.70 2.56
CA GLY A 299 15.63 -1.23 1.79
C GLY A 299 14.59 -2.31 1.47
N VAL A 300 14.82 -3.53 1.94
CA VAL A 300 13.91 -4.69 1.84
C VAL A 300 13.89 -5.43 3.17
N ALA A 301 12.75 -6.02 3.52
CA ALA A 301 12.61 -6.86 4.71
C ALA A 301 11.85 -8.12 4.35
N ASN A 302 12.19 -9.23 5.00
CA ASN A 302 11.40 -10.44 4.89
C ASN A 302 10.13 -10.31 5.73
N VAL A 303 9.06 -10.97 5.30
CA VAL A 303 7.80 -11.03 6.03
C VAL A 303 7.89 -12.21 6.98
N ALA A 304 7.97 -11.95 8.29
CA ALA A 304 8.12 -12.98 9.32
C ALA A 304 7.02 -14.05 9.22
N GLY A 305 5.76 -13.63 9.13
CA GLY A 305 4.59 -14.51 8.96
C GLY A 305 4.61 -15.41 7.72
N LEU A 306 5.42 -15.06 6.70
CA LEU A 306 5.60 -15.84 5.46
C LEU A 306 6.96 -16.53 5.42
N THR A 307 7.64 -16.66 6.56
CA THR A 307 8.94 -17.31 6.68
C THR A 307 8.78 -18.67 7.35
N GLU A 308 9.15 -19.73 6.65
CA GLU A 308 9.02 -21.10 7.17
C GLU A 308 10.29 -21.92 6.91
N GLU A 309 10.50 -22.93 7.76
CA GLU A 309 11.59 -23.89 7.59
C GLU A 309 11.36 -24.74 6.34
N TYR A 310 12.30 -24.68 5.42
CA TYR A 310 12.22 -25.38 4.15
C TYR A 310 12.78 -26.80 4.29
N LYS A 311 11.88 -27.79 4.21
CA LYS A 311 12.17 -29.20 4.53
C LYS A 311 12.64 -30.06 3.35
N LEU A 312 12.79 -29.47 2.15
CA LEU A 312 13.14 -30.19 0.93
C LEU A 312 14.55 -29.82 0.45
N SER A 313 15.21 -30.74 -0.24
CA SER A 313 16.49 -30.50 -0.92
C SER A 313 16.21 -29.90 -2.30
N PRO A 314 16.45 -28.60 -2.55
CA PRO A 314 16.00 -27.96 -3.77
C PRO A 314 17.02 -28.16 -4.89
N SER A 315 16.62 -28.81 -5.98
CA SER A 315 17.51 -29.02 -7.12
C SER A 315 17.66 -27.78 -8.02
N ARG A 316 16.78 -26.76 -7.93
CA ARG A 316 16.90 -25.46 -8.64
C ARG A 316 16.04 -24.35 -8.02
N ILE A 317 16.47 -23.71 -6.92
CA ILE A 317 15.75 -22.55 -6.35
C ILE A 317 16.69 -21.35 -6.19
N LEU A 318 16.16 -20.13 -6.42
CA LEU A 318 16.84 -18.85 -6.23
C LEU A 318 17.18 -18.64 -4.74
N GLU A 319 18.40 -19.00 -4.35
CA GLU A 319 19.00 -18.52 -3.10
C GLU A 319 19.19 -17.00 -3.19
N CYS A 320 18.70 -16.26 -2.19
CA CYS A 320 18.66 -14.80 -2.22
C CYS A 320 19.27 -14.15 -0.97
N THR A 321 19.87 -12.99 -1.19
CA THR A 321 20.27 -12.02 -0.16
C THR A 321 19.46 -10.73 -0.33
N PRO A 322 19.29 -9.91 0.72
CA PRO A 322 18.56 -8.63 0.61
C PRO A 322 19.03 -7.73 -0.54
N VAL A 323 20.33 -7.75 -0.86
CA VAL A 323 20.88 -7.01 -2.00
C VAL A 323 20.36 -7.52 -3.34
N GLN A 324 20.34 -8.85 -3.55
CA GLN A 324 19.79 -9.43 -4.78
C GLN A 324 18.30 -9.13 -4.92
N VAL A 325 17.56 -9.19 -3.81
CA VAL A 325 16.13 -8.86 -3.77
C VAL A 325 15.90 -7.37 -4.06
N ARG A 326 16.68 -6.48 -3.45
CA ARG A 326 16.61 -5.04 -3.71
C ARG A 326 16.86 -4.76 -5.19
N ASN A 327 17.91 -5.34 -5.77
CA ASN A 327 18.24 -5.19 -7.18
C ASN A 327 17.12 -5.74 -8.06
N TYR A 328 16.51 -6.87 -7.68
CA TYR A 328 15.34 -7.41 -8.36
C TYR A 328 14.16 -6.41 -8.35
N PHE A 329 13.85 -5.80 -7.22
CA PHE A 329 12.81 -4.77 -7.12
C PHE A 329 13.15 -3.45 -7.80
N GLN A 330 14.43 -3.13 -7.97
CA GLN A 330 14.85 -1.95 -8.75
C GLN A 330 14.64 -2.17 -10.25
N ASN A 331 14.80 -3.41 -10.71
CA ASN A 331 14.73 -3.76 -12.14
C ASN A 331 13.38 -4.36 -12.55
N THR A 332 12.42 -4.49 -11.63
CA THR A 332 11.09 -5.07 -11.90
C THR A 332 9.99 -4.29 -11.21
N ASN A 333 8.75 -4.40 -11.72
CA ASN A 333 7.55 -3.83 -11.10
C ASN A 333 6.98 -4.72 -9.97
N LYS A 334 7.76 -5.65 -9.43
CA LYS A 334 7.29 -6.58 -8.39
C LYS A 334 7.36 -5.93 -7.01
N SER A 335 6.29 -6.14 -6.23
CA SER A 335 6.15 -5.65 -4.85
C SER A 335 6.67 -6.65 -3.81
N SER A 336 6.72 -7.94 -4.17
CA SER A 336 7.19 -9.03 -3.33
C SER A 336 8.09 -10.00 -4.11
N PHE A 337 8.96 -10.70 -3.40
CA PHE A 337 9.89 -11.67 -3.98
C PHE A 337 10.05 -12.87 -3.06
N ASP A 338 9.56 -14.01 -3.51
CA ASP A 338 9.68 -15.28 -2.82
C ASP A 338 11.03 -15.91 -3.14
N CYS A 339 11.77 -16.32 -2.11
CA CYS A 339 13.07 -16.94 -2.28
C CYS A 339 13.48 -17.77 -1.07
N ILE A 340 14.62 -18.46 -1.21
CA ILE A 340 15.20 -19.25 -0.12
C ILE A 340 16.41 -18.53 0.46
N ILE A 341 16.44 -18.47 1.78
CA ILE A 341 17.59 -18.07 2.56
C ILE A 341 18.28 -19.35 3.04
N ARG A 342 19.52 -19.54 2.62
CA ARG A 342 20.42 -20.56 3.15
C ARG A 342 21.59 -19.86 3.85
N GLY A 343 21.91 -20.26 5.07
CA GLY A 343 23.08 -19.71 5.75
C GLY A 343 23.31 -20.24 7.15
N ARG A 344 24.38 -19.74 7.77
CA ARG A 344 24.72 -20.00 9.17
C ARG A 344 24.16 -18.89 10.05
N VAL A 345 23.54 -19.24 11.17
CA VAL A 345 23.11 -18.26 12.17
C VAL A 345 24.33 -17.71 12.91
N LEU A 346 24.47 -16.38 12.94
CA LEU A 346 25.53 -15.68 13.68
C LEU A 346 25.04 -15.13 15.01
N GLN A 347 23.77 -14.70 15.06
CA GLN A 347 23.19 -14.05 16.24
C GLN A 347 21.68 -14.19 16.23
N VAL A 348 21.08 -14.20 17.41
CA VAL A 348 19.64 -14.17 17.62
C VAL A 348 19.29 -13.00 18.56
N LYS A 349 18.26 -12.21 18.25
CA LYS A 349 17.73 -11.12 19.07
C LYS A 349 16.22 -11.31 19.30
N GLY A 350 15.73 -10.84 20.45
CA GLY A 350 14.31 -10.97 20.84
C GLY A 350 14.02 -12.15 21.77
N LEU A 351 14.95 -12.46 22.68
CA LEU A 351 14.72 -13.26 23.88
C LEU A 351 14.41 -12.35 25.07
#